data_AF-A0A519K4A3-F1
#
_entry.id   AF-A0A519K4A3-F1
#
_cell.length_a   1.000
_cell.length_b   1.000
_cell.length_c   1.000
_cell.angle_alpha   90.00
_cell.angle_beta   90.00
_cell.angle_gamma   90.00
#
_symmetry.space_group_name_H-M   'P 1'
#
loop_
_entity.id
_entity.type
_entity.pdbx_description
1 polymer ?
#
loop_
_entity_poly.entity_id
_entity_poly.type
_entity_poly.pdbx_seq_one_letter_code
_entity_poly.pdbx_strand_id
1 'polypeptide(L)'
;KWFPNADTATRTLAFLVGAVFMVLAMVPAVFIKSKSTKFDDTLEPLTIKTIGGSLKEIVISFKEAFGNKPFRKLCIATFFIFNAFNTVAGFTFFIVVYYLFKGDTSAAGIWPTLFGCCGALATTFIVIPIVAWMSKKMEKKKAFLVSQGISIVGYIMLWFFFVPGKPYMFLFALPFFSFGIGSLFTLMMSMTADVCDMDELESGKRREGVFGAIYWWMVKFGFAIAGLLTGVIMSVVDFHPGAATQTEGAVTGLRLFFSGVPVFGTLIAILVMWKYDLTEQKARDIKKELDTRKAPVKKQSSSYLSGKLLSLSKNGALVNTLVGLDLSSKTEAEITNHFTEILNNGLHGLCFSPYVEGQEAGDLLSENQIRRRLDIITPHAKWIRSFSCTEGNELIPEIAHQKGLKTLVGAWISDDRARNEKEIQALIDLAKKGLVDVAAIGNEVLHREEISEQEMITYINRVRAELPTSIPVGYVDAYYQYLDRPALVGACDIILTNFYPFWEGADIQ
;
A
#
# COMPACT_ATOMS: atom_id res chain seq x y z
N LYS A 1 -50.97 13.66 -3.96
CA LYS A 1 -49.72 13.70 -4.75
C LYS A 1 -48.72 14.57 -4.00
N TRP A 2 -47.49 14.08 -3.78
CA TRP A 2 -46.46 14.81 -3.02
C TRP A 2 -45.87 16.01 -3.80
N PHE A 3 -46.06 16.02 -5.12
CA PHE A 3 -45.63 17.10 -6.01
C PHE A 3 -46.73 17.43 -7.03
N PRO A 4 -46.80 18.69 -7.51
CA PRO A 4 -47.84 19.14 -8.45
C PRO A 4 -47.71 18.55 -9.86
N ASN A 5 -46.48 18.34 -10.36
CA ASN A 5 -46.20 17.68 -11.63
C ASN A 5 -44.84 16.94 -11.57
N ALA A 6 -44.55 16.11 -12.59
CA ALA A 6 -43.34 15.29 -12.65
C ALA A 6 -42.05 16.13 -12.71
N ASP A 7 -42.06 17.26 -13.43
CA ASP A 7 -40.88 18.13 -13.56
C ASP A 7 -40.49 18.76 -12.23
N THR A 8 -41.48 19.23 -11.46
CA THR A 8 -41.26 19.78 -10.11
C THR A 8 -40.79 18.70 -9.15
N ALA A 9 -41.33 17.48 -9.26
CA ALA A 9 -40.88 16.34 -8.46
C ALA A 9 -39.40 16.02 -8.74
N THR A 10 -39.03 15.88 -10.02
CA THR A 10 -37.67 15.57 -10.46
C THR A 10 -36.69 16.65 -10.00
N ARG A 11 -37.02 17.94 -10.20
CA ARG A 11 -36.15 19.05 -9.77
C ARG A 11 -35.93 19.03 -8.25
N THR A 12 -37.00 18.96 -7.47
CA THR A 12 -36.90 19.04 -5.99
C THR A 12 -36.17 17.82 -5.42
N LEU A 13 -36.49 16.61 -5.91
CA LEU A 13 -35.79 15.39 -5.50
C LEU A 13 -34.32 15.41 -5.91
N ALA A 14 -33.98 15.90 -7.10
CA ALA A 14 -32.59 16.00 -7.55
C ALA A 14 -31.74 16.90 -6.63
N PHE A 15 -32.28 18.04 -6.18
CA PHE A 15 -31.60 18.89 -5.19
C PHE A 15 -31.39 18.17 -3.86
N LEU A 16 -32.44 17.52 -3.35
CA LEU A 16 -32.42 16.88 -2.03
C LEU A 16 -31.47 15.66 -2.01
N VAL A 17 -31.57 14.81 -3.03
CA VAL A 17 -30.68 13.66 -3.23
C VAL A 17 -29.25 14.13 -3.48
N GLY A 18 -29.06 15.16 -4.31
CA GLY A 18 -27.75 15.76 -4.58
C GLY A 18 -27.08 16.29 -3.32
N ALA A 19 -27.82 16.98 -2.45
CA ALA A 19 -27.29 17.46 -1.17
C ALA A 19 -26.86 16.30 -0.24
N VAL A 20 -27.67 15.25 -0.14
CA VAL A 20 -27.33 14.06 0.66
C VAL A 20 -26.05 13.40 0.13
N PHE A 21 -25.94 13.18 -1.18
CA PHE A 21 -24.74 12.58 -1.77
C PHE A 21 -23.51 13.50 -1.71
N MET A 22 -23.69 14.82 -1.74
CA MET A 22 -22.60 15.78 -1.51
C MET A 22 -22.04 15.64 -0.09
N VAL A 23 -22.90 15.53 0.93
CA VAL A 23 -22.46 15.30 2.31
C VAL A 23 -21.71 13.97 2.43
N LEU A 24 -22.25 12.90 1.84
CA LEU A 24 -21.59 11.58 1.85
C LEU A 24 -20.24 11.60 1.11
N ALA A 25 -20.11 12.34 0.01
CA ALA A 25 -18.87 12.47 -0.75
C ALA A 25 -17.79 13.25 0.02
N MET A 26 -18.16 14.12 0.97
CA MET A 26 -17.22 14.85 1.82
C MET A 26 -16.65 13.98 2.96
N VAL A 27 -17.29 12.86 3.32
CA VAL A 27 -16.84 11.98 4.41
C VAL A 27 -15.39 11.50 4.18
N PRO A 28 -15.02 10.91 3.02
CA PRO A 28 -13.61 10.56 2.77
C PRO A 28 -12.66 11.76 2.85
N ALA A 29 -13.06 12.93 2.37
CA ALA A 29 -12.21 14.13 2.36
C ALA A 29 -11.90 14.65 3.77
N VAL A 30 -12.85 14.51 4.71
CA VAL A 30 -12.68 14.95 6.11
C VAL A 30 -11.95 13.90 6.95
N PHE A 31 -12.24 12.62 6.72
CA PHE A 31 -11.74 11.54 7.58
C PHE A 31 -10.45 10.86 7.08
N ILE A 32 -10.16 10.89 5.77
CA ILE A 32 -8.92 10.30 5.22
C ILE A 32 -7.80 11.34 5.31
N LYS A 33 -6.91 11.17 6.29
CA LYS A 33 -5.68 11.96 6.41
C LYS A 33 -4.74 11.61 5.25
N SER A 34 -4.41 12.58 4.40
CA SER A 34 -3.39 12.45 3.35
C SER A 34 -2.09 13.15 3.78
N LYS A 35 -0.94 12.67 3.28
CA LYS A 35 0.33 13.36 3.47
C LYS A 35 0.36 14.62 2.59
N SER A 36 0.93 15.70 3.12
CA SER A 36 1.08 16.96 2.36
C SER A 36 2.04 16.75 1.19
N THR A 37 1.58 17.05 -0.03
CA THR A 37 2.39 17.00 -1.27
C THR A 37 3.22 18.27 -1.49
N LYS A 38 3.16 19.24 -0.56
CA LYS A 38 3.81 20.55 -0.70
C LYS A 38 5.35 20.49 -0.72
N PHE A 39 5.93 19.40 -0.21
CA PHE A 39 7.38 19.17 -0.14
C PHE A 39 7.77 17.84 -0.79
N ASP A 40 6.94 17.33 -1.70
CA ASP A 40 7.25 16.12 -2.44
C ASP A 40 8.03 16.47 -3.70
N ASP A 41 9.35 16.39 -3.61
CA ASP A 41 10.27 16.72 -4.71
C ASP A 41 10.15 15.75 -5.91
N THR A 42 9.36 14.67 -5.78
CA THR A 42 9.07 13.75 -6.89
C THR A 42 7.95 14.24 -7.82
N LEU A 43 7.24 15.32 -7.45
CA LEU A 43 6.13 15.87 -8.21
C LEU A 43 6.53 17.17 -8.93
N GLU A 44 6.33 17.23 -10.24
CA GLU A 44 6.59 18.46 -10.99
C GLU A 44 5.49 19.52 -10.73
N PRO A 45 5.85 20.78 -10.45
CA PRO A 45 4.88 21.84 -10.27
C PRO A 45 4.15 22.16 -11.58
N LEU A 46 2.81 22.10 -11.55
CA LEU A 46 1.93 22.48 -12.66
C LEU A 46 1.94 24.01 -12.85
N THR A 47 2.85 24.50 -13.68
CA THR A 47 2.94 25.91 -14.09
C THR A 47 2.69 26.05 -15.58
N ILE A 48 2.28 27.23 -16.04
CA ILE A 48 2.04 27.50 -17.47
C ILE A 48 3.27 27.16 -18.34
N LYS A 49 4.48 27.25 -17.77
CA LYS A 49 5.74 26.89 -18.44
C LYS A 49 5.97 25.37 -18.55
N THR A 50 5.43 24.58 -17.63
CA THR A 50 5.61 23.12 -17.57
C THR A 50 4.44 22.33 -18.19
N ILE A 51 3.28 22.95 -18.40
CA ILE A 51 2.08 22.33 -19.02
C ILE A 51 2.37 21.58 -20.32
N GLY A 52 3.22 22.12 -21.20
CA GLY A 52 3.58 21.47 -22.47
C GLY A 52 4.35 20.16 -22.26
N GLY A 53 5.24 20.13 -21.27
CA GLY A 53 5.96 18.92 -20.85
C GLY A 53 5.00 17.88 -20.25
N SER A 54 4.12 18.31 -19.34
CA SER A 54 3.13 17.43 -18.71
C SER A 54 2.16 16.81 -19.71
N LEU A 55 1.71 17.54 -20.74
CA LEU A 55 0.88 16.98 -21.81
C LEU A 55 1.62 15.90 -22.60
N LYS A 56 2.91 16.10 -22.89
CA LYS A 56 3.74 15.10 -23.56
C LYS A 56 3.91 13.86 -22.68
N GLU A 57 4.11 14.02 -21.38
CA GLU A 57 4.17 12.90 -20.43
C GLU A 57 2.85 12.12 -20.34
N ILE A 58 1.71 12.81 -20.37
CA ILE A 58 0.39 12.15 -20.42
C ILE A 58 0.31 11.27 -21.67
N VAL A 59 0.70 11.77 -22.84
CA VAL A 59 0.68 10.99 -24.09
C VAL A 59 1.63 9.79 -24.02
N ILE A 60 2.82 9.95 -23.46
CA ILE A 60 3.77 8.85 -23.24
C ILE A 60 3.16 7.81 -22.30
N SER A 61 2.59 8.24 -21.18
CA SER A 61 1.95 7.38 -20.18
C SER A 61 0.76 6.62 -20.77
N PHE A 62 -0.03 7.26 -21.65
CA PHE A 62 -1.07 6.60 -22.44
C PHE A 62 -0.48 5.52 -23.34
N LYS A 63 0.58 5.83 -24.10
CA LYS A 63 1.23 4.87 -25.00
C LYS A 63 1.78 3.66 -24.24
N GLU A 64 2.41 3.89 -23.10
CA GLU A 64 2.95 2.84 -22.23
C GLU A 64 1.84 1.96 -21.66
N ALA A 65 0.78 2.56 -21.11
CA ALA A 65 -0.36 1.82 -20.58
C ALA A 65 -1.08 0.99 -21.66
N PHE A 66 -1.26 1.51 -22.88
CA PHE A 66 -1.84 0.74 -24.00
C PHE A 66 -0.89 -0.32 -24.57
N GLY A 67 0.41 -0.24 -24.26
CA GLY A 67 1.39 -1.30 -24.50
C GLY A 67 1.15 -2.54 -23.62
N ASN A 68 0.57 -2.34 -22.42
CA ASN A 68 0.21 -3.41 -21.49
C ASN A 68 -0.96 -4.24 -22.05
N LYS A 69 -0.66 -5.48 -22.48
CA LYS A 69 -1.64 -6.34 -23.18
C LYS A 69 -2.86 -6.68 -22.30
N PRO A 70 -2.72 -7.07 -21.02
CA PRO A 70 -3.85 -7.21 -20.11
C PRO A 70 -4.72 -5.94 -20.00
N PHE A 71 -4.10 -4.78 -19.77
CA PHE A 71 -4.84 -3.51 -19.64
C PHE A 71 -5.68 -3.19 -20.87
N ARG A 72 -5.08 -3.29 -22.05
CA ARG A 72 -5.78 -3.03 -23.32
C ARG A 72 -7.01 -3.92 -23.49
N LYS A 73 -6.95 -5.18 -23.07
CA LYS A 73 -8.11 -6.10 -23.11
C LYS A 73 -9.23 -5.63 -22.18
N LEU A 74 -8.90 -5.18 -20.96
CA LEU A 74 -9.87 -4.61 -20.02
C LEU A 74 -10.53 -3.36 -20.61
N CYS A 75 -9.74 -2.42 -21.16
CA CYS A 75 -10.28 -1.22 -21.80
C CYS A 75 -11.23 -1.53 -22.96
N ILE A 76 -10.85 -2.45 -23.86
CA ILE A 76 -11.69 -2.84 -25.00
C ILE A 76 -12.99 -3.49 -24.50
N ALA A 77 -12.90 -4.43 -23.55
CA ALA A 77 -14.08 -5.11 -23.01
C ALA A 77 -15.05 -4.12 -22.32
N THR A 78 -14.51 -3.25 -21.46
CA THR A 78 -15.30 -2.19 -20.80
C THR A 78 -15.92 -1.25 -21.81
N PHE A 79 -15.17 -0.83 -22.83
CA PHE A 79 -15.68 0.06 -23.87
C PHE A 79 -16.88 -0.58 -24.58
N PHE A 80 -16.79 -1.83 -25.04
CA PHE A 80 -17.90 -2.45 -25.75
C PHE A 80 -19.11 -2.72 -24.85
N ILE A 81 -18.93 -3.25 -23.64
CA ILE A 81 -20.06 -3.54 -22.74
C ILE A 81 -20.72 -2.26 -22.25
N PHE A 82 -19.95 -1.31 -21.73
CA PHE A 82 -20.50 -0.09 -21.14
C PHE A 82 -21.16 0.78 -22.21
N ASN A 83 -20.57 0.92 -23.40
CA ASN A 83 -21.16 1.76 -24.44
C ASN A 83 -22.35 1.09 -25.12
N ALA A 84 -22.32 -0.23 -25.30
CA ALA A 84 -23.50 -0.93 -25.79
C ALA A 84 -24.69 -0.77 -24.82
N PHE A 85 -24.43 -0.88 -23.50
CA PHE A 85 -25.44 -0.60 -22.48
C PHE A 85 -25.96 0.84 -22.52
N ASN A 86 -25.08 1.84 -22.59
CA ASN A 86 -25.51 3.25 -22.60
C ASN A 86 -26.24 3.64 -23.89
N THR A 87 -25.86 3.04 -25.03
CA THR A 87 -26.56 3.24 -26.30
C THR A 87 -28.02 2.82 -26.18
N VAL A 88 -28.27 1.66 -25.55
CA VAL A 88 -29.63 1.13 -25.39
C VAL A 88 -30.42 1.75 -24.24
N ALA A 89 -29.73 2.28 -23.22
CA ALA A 89 -30.38 3.02 -22.14
C ALA A 89 -31.19 4.22 -22.67
N GLY A 90 -30.71 4.86 -23.75
CA GLY A 90 -31.43 5.92 -24.45
C GLY A 90 -32.73 5.47 -25.14
N PHE A 91 -32.90 4.18 -25.43
CA PHE A 91 -34.09 3.65 -26.11
C PHE A 91 -35.16 3.14 -25.15
N THR A 92 -34.80 2.82 -23.90
CA THR A 92 -35.68 2.18 -22.91
C THR A 92 -37.03 2.91 -22.79
N PHE A 93 -37.00 4.24 -22.66
CA PHE A 93 -38.21 5.05 -22.55
C PHE A 93 -39.11 4.88 -23.78
N PHE A 94 -38.54 4.99 -24.98
CA PHE A 94 -39.26 4.90 -26.23
C PHE A 94 -39.85 3.51 -26.47
N ILE A 95 -39.12 2.44 -26.16
CA ILE A 95 -39.62 1.08 -26.29
C ILE A 95 -40.78 0.84 -25.34
N VAL A 96 -40.67 1.24 -24.08
CA VAL A 96 -41.77 1.06 -23.13
C VAL A 96 -43.01 1.83 -23.62
N VAL A 97 -42.88 3.11 -23.96
CA VAL A 97 -44.02 3.94 -24.36
C VAL A 97 -44.62 3.49 -25.70
N TYR A 98 -43.83 3.40 -26.76
CA TYR A 98 -44.34 3.18 -28.12
C TYR A 98 -44.65 1.71 -28.43
N TYR A 99 -43.93 0.76 -27.82
CA TYR A 99 -44.18 -0.65 -28.07
C TYR A 99 -45.16 -1.27 -27.07
N LEU A 100 -44.97 -1.08 -25.76
CA LEU A 100 -45.85 -1.71 -24.75
C LEU A 100 -47.18 -0.97 -24.59
N PHE A 101 -47.15 0.35 -24.73
CA PHE A 101 -48.31 1.23 -24.49
C PHE A 101 -48.79 1.95 -25.76
N LYS A 102 -48.32 1.53 -26.95
CA LYS A 102 -48.76 2.05 -28.25
C LYS A 102 -48.69 3.59 -28.39
N GLY A 103 -47.72 4.22 -27.70
CA GLY A 103 -47.51 5.68 -27.73
C GLY A 103 -48.21 6.44 -26.61
N ASP A 104 -49.03 5.79 -25.78
CA ASP A 104 -49.70 6.43 -24.65
C ASP A 104 -48.73 6.64 -23.47
N THR A 105 -48.21 7.86 -23.35
CA THR A 105 -47.32 8.26 -22.26
C THR A 105 -47.99 8.22 -20.89
N SER A 106 -49.30 8.47 -20.84
CA SER A 106 -50.06 8.47 -19.58
C SER A 106 -50.25 7.05 -19.07
N ALA A 107 -50.58 6.11 -19.95
CA ALA A 107 -50.70 4.69 -19.62
C ALA A 107 -49.34 4.05 -19.30
N ALA A 108 -48.27 4.48 -19.97
CA ALA A 108 -46.91 4.03 -19.65
C ALA A 108 -46.47 4.39 -18.23
N GLY A 109 -46.92 5.55 -17.72
CA GLY A 109 -46.82 5.93 -16.31
C GLY A 109 -45.44 5.67 -15.70
N ILE A 110 -45.38 4.79 -14.70
CA ILE A 110 -44.16 4.48 -13.94
C ILE A 110 -43.27 3.40 -14.58
N TRP A 111 -43.71 2.73 -15.64
CA TRP A 111 -43.02 1.55 -16.19
C TRP A 111 -41.60 1.83 -16.70
N PRO A 112 -41.31 2.94 -17.41
CA PRO A 112 -39.93 3.29 -17.77
C PRO A 112 -39.04 3.49 -16.54
N THR A 113 -39.57 4.12 -15.49
CA THR A 113 -38.85 4.35 -14.24
C THR A 113 -38.62 3.06 -13.47
N LEU A 114 -39.61 2.16 -13.44
CA LEU A 114 -39.48 0.83 -12.83
C LEU A 114 -38.41 -0.02 -13.51
N PHE A 115 -38.27 0.07 -14.83
CA PHE A 115 -37.17 -0.59 -15.53
C PHE A 115 -35.80 -0.18 -14.96
N GLY A 116 -35.56 1.13 -14.82
CA GLY A 116 -34.32 1.66 -14.26
C GLY A 116 -34.13 1.30 -12.79
N CYS A 117 -35.15 1.55 -11.95
CA CYS A 117 -35.07 1.33 -10.50
C CYS A 117 -34.93 -0.15 -10.14
N CYS A 118 -35.77 -1.02 -10.70
CA CYS A 118 -35.67 -2.46 -10.44
C CYS A 118 -34.37 -3.05 -10.98
N GLY A 119 -33.89 -2.58 -12.14
CA GLY A 119 -32.58 -2.96 -12.67
C GLY A 119 -31.43 -2.55 -11.74
N ALA A 120 -31.44 -1.32 -11.23
CA ALA A 120 -30.44 -0.84 -10.28
C ALA A 120 -30.47 -1.60 -8.95
N LEU A 121 -31.67 -1.88 -8.42
CA LEU A 121 -31.84 -2.67 -7.20
C LEU A 121 -31.37 -4.12 -7.39
N ALA A 122 -31.73 -4.75 -8.51
CA ALA A 122 -31.26 -6.09 -8.85
C ALA A 122 -29.73 -6.11 -8.99
N THR A 123 -29.15 -5.11 -9.66
CA THR A 123 -27.69 -4.96 -9.77
C THR A 123 -27.06 -4.91 -8.37
N THR A 124 -27.56 -4.04 -7.50
CA THR A 124 -26.95 -3.75 -6.20
C THR A 124 -27.09 -4.90 -5.20
N PHE A 125 -28.30 -5.45 -5.05
CA PHE A 125 -28.61 -6.40 -3.97
C PHE A 125 -28.53 -7.87 -4.39
N ILE A 126 -28.57 -8.17 -5.69
CA ILE A 126 -28.55 -9.54 -6.19
C ILE A 126 -27.25 -9.79 -6.95
N VAL A 127 -26.99 -9.02 -7.99
CA VAL A 127 -25.87 -9.28 -8.90
C VAL A 127 -24.53 -9.04 -8.24
N ILE A 128 -24.29 -7.89 -7.62
CA ILE A 128 -22.97 -7.58 -7.01
C ILE A 128 -22.57 -8.64 -5.97
N PRO A 129 -23.42 -9.05 -5.00
CA PRO A 129 -23.10 -10.13 -4.07
C PRO A 129 -22.81 -11.47 -4.75
N ILE A 130 -23.62 -11.86 -5.74
CA ILE A 130 -23.44 -13.12 -6.48
C ILE A 130 -22.12 -13.09 -7.25
N VAL A 131 -21.82 -12.00 -7.95
CA VAL A 131 -20.59 -11.84 -8.72
C VAL A 131 -19.36 -11.84 -7.81
N ALA A 132 -19.43 -11.15 -6.66
CA ALA A 132 -18.36 -11.15 -5.67
C ALA A 132 -18.14 -12.54 -5.04
N TRP A 133 -19.20 -13.33 -4.85
CA TRP A 133 -19.09 -14.71 -4.42
C TRP A 133 -18.50 -15.60 -5.53
N MET A 134 -18.96 -15.45 -6.78
CA MET A 134 -18.43 -16.17 -7.94
C MET A 134 -16.93 -15.88 -8.12
N SER A 135 -16.51 -14.62 -8.02
CA SER A 135 -15.10 -14.24 -8.22
C SER A 135 -14.17 -14.93 -7.24
N LYS A 136 -14.62 -15.18 -6.00
CA LYS A 136 -13.86 -15.91 -4.97
C LYS A 136 -13.80 -17.42 -5.23
N LYS A 137 -14.79 -18.00 -5.90
CA LYS A 137 -14.91 -19.46 -6.09
C LYS A 137 -14.33 -19.96 -7.42
N MET A 138 -14.48 -19.19 -8.50
CA MET A 138 -14.13 -19.63 -9.86
C MET A 138 -13.12 -18.71 -10.57
N GLU A 139 -12.40 -17.86 -9.82
CA GLU A 139 -11.49 -16.84 -10.33
C GLU A 139 -12.20 -15.69 -11.09
N LYS A 140 -11.60 -14.49 -11.05
CA LYS A 140 -12.17 -13.26 -11.62
C LYS A 140 -12.50 -13.39 -13.11
N LYS A 141 -11.61 -14.00 -13.91
CA LYS A 141 -11.80 -14.16 -15.37
C LYS A 141 -13.01 -15.02 -15.70
N LYS A 142 -13.14 -16.21 -15.09
CA LYS A 142 -14.26 -17.11 -15.39
C LYS A 142 -15.56 -16.51 -14.85
N ALA A 143 -15.53 -15.90 -13.66
CA ALA A 143 -16.68 -15.19 -13.12
C ALA A 143 -17.19 -14.07 -14.06
N PHE A 144 -16.28 -13.32 -14.67
CA PHE A 144 -16.59 -12.31 -15.67
C PHE A 144 -17.24 -12.93 -16.92
N LEU A 145 -16.61 -13.95 -17.52
CA LEU A 145 -17.13 -14.61 -18.72
C LEU A 145 -18.52 -15.23 -18.50
N VAL A 146 -18.73 -15.90 -17.36
CA VAL A 146 -20.02 -16.49 -16.99
C VAL A 146 -21.07 -15.41 -16.81
N SER A 147 -20.73 -14.31 -16.11
CA SER A 147 -21.65 -13.19 -15.88
C SER A 147 -22.04 -12.50 -17.19
N GLN A 148 -21.10 -12.35 -18.12
CA GLN A 148 -21.39 -11.82 -19.46
C GLN A 148 -22.21 -12.80 -20.31
N GLY A 149 -22.04 -14.11 -20.14
CA GLY A 149 -22.93 -15.11 -20.72
C GLY A 149 -24.36 -14.99 -20.21
N ILE A 150 -24.54 -14.80 -18.89
CA ILE A 150 -25.84 -14.59 -18.26
C ILE A 150 -26.49 -13.29 -18.75
N SER A 151 -25.70 -12.23 -18.96
CA SER A 151 -26.22 -10.96 -19.48
C SER A 151 -26.76 -11.06 -20.90
N ILE A 152 -26.11 -11.87 -21.78
CA ILE A 152 -26.62 -12.19 -23.12
C ILE A 152 -28.01 -12.83 -23.03
N VAL A 153 -28.19 -13.79 -22.13
CA VAL A 153 -29.52 -14.40 -21.88
C VAL A 153 -30.51 -13.32 -21.46
N GLY A 154 -30.13 -12.39 -20.59
CA GLY A 154 -30.96 -11.25 -20.20
C GLY A 154 -31.37 -10.35 -21.37
N TYR A 155 -30.45 -9.99 -22.26
CA TYR A 155 -30.74 -9.18 -23.45
C TYR A 155 -31.70 -9.89 -24.41
N ILE A 156 -31.53 -11.20 -24.58
CA ILE A 156 -32.44 -12.03 -25.39
C ILE A 156 -33.80 -12.17 -24.70
N MET A 157 -33.84 -12.37 -23.39
CA MET A 157 -35.10 -12.42 -22.64
C MET A 157 -35.89 -11.13 -22.79
N LEU A 158 -35.24 -9.96 -22.80
CA LEU A 158 -35.92 -8.68 -23.01
C LEU A 158 -36.62 -8.62 -24.37
N TRP A 159 -36.05 -9.21 -25.43
CA TRP A 159 -36.72 -9.29 -26.73
C TRP A 159 -38.08 -10.00 -26.62
N PHE A 160 -38.15 -11.12 -25.89
CA PHE A 160 -39.36 -11.91 -25.73
C PHE A 160 -40.30 -11.39 -24.63
N PHE A 161 -39.78 -10.75 -23.59
CA PHE A 161 -40.54 -10.35 -22.41
C PHE A 161 -41.12 -8.95 -22.49
N PHE A 162 -40.71 -8.15 -23.48
CA PHE A 162 -41.53 -7.01 -23.90
C PHE A 162 -42.78 -7.55 -24.61
N VAL A 163 -43.85 -7.75 -23.84
CA VAL A 163 -45.16 -8.22 -24.33
C VAL A 163 -46.20 -7.12 -24.12
N PRO A 164 -46.79 -6.57 -25.20
CA PRO A 164 -47.87 -5.59 -25.08
C PRO A 164 -49.03 -6.13 -24.22
N GLY A 165 -49.56 -5.31 -23.31
CA GLY A 165 -50.61 -5.70 -22.36
C GLY A 165 -50.13 -6.44 -21.10
N LYS A 166 -48.88 -6.92 -21.05
CA LYS A 166 -48.28 -7.54 -19.85
C LYS A 166 -46.92 -6.89 -19.50
N PRO A 167 -46.89 -5.58 -19.17
CA PRO A 167 -45.66 -4.82 -18.98
C PRO A 167 -44.77 -5.35 -17.84
N TYR A 168 -45.33 -6.05 -16.84
CA TYR A 168 -44.54 -6.65 -15.76
C TYR A 168 -43.56 -7.75 -16.21
N MET A 169 -43.75 -8.34 -17.41
CA MET A 169 -42.94 -9.45 -17.89
C MET A 169 -41.45 -9.10 -18.04
N PHE A 170 -41.12 -7.87 -18.46
CA PHE A 170 -39.71 -7.49 -18.63
C PHE A 170 -38.94 -7.45 -17.30
N LEU A 171 -39.63 -7.32 -16.16
CA LEU A 171 -39.01 -7.29 -14.83
C LEU A 171 -38.27 -8.61 -14.52
N PHE A 172 -38.75 -9.74 -15.05
CA PHE A 172 -38.10 -11.04 -14.87
C PHE A 172 -36.77 -11.15 -15.64
N ALA A 173 -36.58 -10.35 -16.68
CA ALA A 173 -35.33 -10.31 -17.44
C ALA A 173 -34.28 -9.37 -16.78
N LEU A 174 -34.70 -8.43 -15.92
CA LEU A 174 -33.82 -7.42 -15.33
C LEU A 174 -32.69 -8.01 -14.47
N PRO A 175 -32.89 -9.05 -13.63
CA PRO A 175 -31.78 -9.66 -12.90
C PRO A 175 -30.68 -10.19 -13.83
N PHE A 176 -31.06 -10.83 -14.95
CA PHE A 176 -30.13 -11.38 -15.93
C PHE A 176 -29.43 -10.25 -16.72
N PHE A 177 -30.18 -9.27 -17.19
CA PHE A 177 -29.67 -8.06 -17.83
C PHE A 177 -28.63 -7.33 -16.96
N SER A 178 -28.92 -7.25 -15.65
CA SER A 178 -28.08 -6.57 -14.66
C SER A 178 -26.71 -7.22 -14.46
N PHE A 179 -26.54 -8.52 -14.80
CA PHE A 179 -25.22 -9.16 -14.76
C PHE A 179 -24.20 -8.49 -15.67
N GLY A 180 -24.63 -7.84 -16.77
CA GLY A 180 -23.73 -7.16 -17.70
C GLY A 180 -22.96 -6.03 -17.01
N ILE A 181 -23.69 -5.02 -16.54
CA ILE A 181 -23.11 -3.84 -15.85
C ILE A 181 -22.62 -4.17 -14.45
N GLY A 182 -23.37 -4.97 -13.68
CA GLY A 182 -22.99 -5.33 -12.32
C GLY A 182 -21.65 -6.04 -12.29
N SER A 183 -21.45 -7.05 -13.14
CA SER A 183 -20.17 -7.76 -13.17
C SER A 183 -19.02 -6.93 -13.75
N LEU A 184 -19.32 -6.03 -14.70
CA LEU A 184 -18.32 -5.14 -15.27
C LEU A 184 -17.67 -4.28 -14.18
N PHE A 185 -18.45 -3.53 -13.40
CA PHE A 185 -17.87 -2.62 -12.40
C PHE A 185 -17.35 -3.35 -11.15
N THR A 186 -17.90 -4.50 -10.79
CA THR A 186 -17.38 -5.30 -9.66
C THR A 186 -16.04 -5.96 -10.00
N LEU A 187 -15.91 -6.58 -11.17
CA LEU A 187 -14.72 -7.36 -11.51
C LEU A 187 -13.63 -6.52 -12.19
N MET A 188 -13.98 -5.59 -13.08
CA MET A 188 -12.97 -4.81 -13.82
C MET A 188 -12.14 -3.92 -12.90
N MET A 189 -12.72 -3.36 -11.84
CA MET A 189 -11.95 -2.57 -10.87
C MET A 189 -10.89 -3.44 -10.17
N SER A 190 -11.26 -4.67 -9.80
CA SER A 190 -10.34 -5.60 -9.17
C SER A 190 -9.27 -6.13 -10.14
N MET A 191 -9.64 -6.39 -11.40
CA MET A 191 -8.70 -6.83 -12.43
C MET A 191 -7.75 -5.73 -12.89
N THR A 192 -8.21 -4.46 -12.89
CA THR A 192 -7.36 -3.30 -13.20
C THR A 192 -6.30 -3.12 -12.12
N ALA A 193 -6.64 -3.33 -10.84
CA ALA A 193 -5.66 -3.33 -9.75
C ALA A 193 -4.60 -4.42 -9.94
N ASP A 194 -5.00 -5.65 -10.31
CA ASP A 194 -4.03 -6.72 -10.60
C ASP A 194 -3.07 -6.34 -11.75
N VAL A 195 -3.57 -5.60 -12.76
CA VAL A 195 -2.75 -5.11 -13.87
C VAL A 195 -1.80 -4.00 -13.43
N CYS A 196 -2.24 -3.12 -12.52
CA CYS A 196 -1.36 -2.10 -11.94
C CYS A 196 -0.23 -2.75 -11.12
N ASP A 197 -0.52 -3.78 -10.33
CA ASP A 197 0.49 -4.55 -9.60
C ASP A 197 1.49 -5.20 -10.57
N MET A 198 1.00 -5.79 -11.67
CA MET A 198 1.87 -6.36 -12.71
C MET A 198 2.75 -5.28 -13.37
N ASP A 199 2.19 -4.12 -13.71
CA ASP A 199 2.92 -2.99 -14.30
C ASP A 199 3.95 -2.41 -13.32
N GLU A 200 3.64 -2.35 -12.04
CA GLU A 200 4.58 -1.93 -10.99
C GLU A 200 5.76 -2.92 -10.90
N LEU A 201 5.49 -4.22 -11.00
CA LEU A 201 6.54 -5.24 -10.95
C LEU A 201 7.49 -5.17 -12.16
N GLU A 202 6.94 -4.95 -13.36
CA GLU A 202 7.69 -4.89 -14.63
C GLU A 202 8.41 -3.55 -14.83
N SER A 203 7.75 -2.44 -14.52
CA SER A 203 8.27 -1.09 -14.79
C SER A 203 8.98 -0.43 -13.60
N GLY A 204 8.77 -0.95 -12.38
CA GLY A 204 9.24 -0.35 -11.14
C GLY A 204 8.55 0.97 -10.75
N LYS A 205 7.58 1.44 -11.55
CA LYS A 205 6.88 2.71 -11.33
C LYS A 205 5.45 2.46 -10.89
N ARG A 206 5.02 3.12 -9.82
CA ARG A 206 3.64 3.02 -9.34
C ARG A 206 2.73 3.98 -10.12
N ARG A 207 2.00 3.43 -11.10
CA ARG A 207 1.21 4.21 -12.08
C ARG A 207 -0.29 3.97 -12.00
N GLU A 208 -0.80 3.53 -10.84
CA GLU A 208 -2.22 3.26 -10.60
C GLU A 208 -3.13 4.42 -11.03
N GLY A 209 -2.72 5.67 -10.74
CA GLY A 209 -3.48 6.87 -11.12
C GLY A 209 -3.60 7.04 -12.63
N VAL A 210 -2.55 6.71 -13.40
CA VAL A 210 -2.56 6.77 -14.87
C VAL A 210 -3.51 5.72 -15.44
N PHE A 211 -3.40 4.46 -14.99
CA PHE A 211 -4.27 3.37 -15.44
C PHE A 211 -5.74 3.68 -15.12
N GLY A 212 -6.03 4.20 -13.92
CA GLY A 212 -7.37 4.64 -13.53
C GLY A 212 -7.88 5.80 -14.38
N ALA A 213 -7.05 6.81 -14.67
CA ALA A 213 -7.42 7.94 -15.51
C ALA A 213 -7.76 7.51 -16.94
N ILE A 214 -6.92 6.65 -17.56
CA ILE A 214 -7.15 6.13 -18.90
C ILE A 214 -8.44 5.29 -18.95
N TYR A 215 -8.64 4.43 -17.95
CA TYR A 215 -9.84 3.60 -17.85
C TYR A 215 -11.12 4.45 -17.85
N TRP A 216 -11.19 5.48 -16.99
CA TRP A 216 -12.35 6.36 -16.92
C TRP A 216 -12.48 7.31 -18.11
N TRP A 217 -11.36 7.71 -18.72
CA TRP A 217 -11.39 8.47 -19.95
C TRP A 217 -12.04 7.67 -21.08
N MET A 218 -11.71 6.38 -21.24
CA MET A 218 -12.33 5.49 -22.22
C MET A 218 -13.84 5.33 -22.00
N VAL A 219 -14.28 5.28 -20.74
CA VAL A 219 -15.69 5.23 -20.35
C VAL A 219 -16.41 6.51 -20.78
N LYS A 220 -15.86 7.69 -20.48
CA LYS A 220 -16.46 8.98 -20.82
C LYS A 220 -16.46 9.26 -22.33
N PHE A 221 -15.35 8.96 -23.01
CA PHE A 221 -15.25 9.05 -24.46
C PHE A 221 -16.27 8.14 -25.14
N GLY A 222 -16.38 6.91 -24.63
CA GLY A 222 -17.40 5.96 -25.04
C GLY A 222 -18.82 6.48 -24.89
N PHE A 223 -19.12 7.18 -23.79
CA PHE A 223 -20.46 7.72 -23.53
C PHE A 223 -20.89 8.74 -24.61
N ALA A 224 -19.96 9.55 -25.10
CA ALA A 224 -20.21 10.45 -26.23
C ALA A 224 -20.52 9.67 -27.52
N ILE A 225 -19.76 8.59 -27.79
CA ILE A 225 -20.02 7.70 -28.93
C ILE A 225 -21.37 7.00 -28.78
N ALA A 226 -21.72 6.52 -27.59
CA ALA A 226 -22.98 5.87 -27.31
C ALA A 226 -24.16 6.81 -27.58
N GLY A 227 -24.07 8.07 -27.13
CA GLY A 227 -25.09 9.09 -27.44
C GLY A 227 -25.23 9.38 -28.93
N LEU A 228 -24.11 9.47 -29.66
CA LEU A 228 -24.13 9.60 -31.12
C LEU A 228 -24.78 8.38 -31.79
N LEU A 229 -24.39 7.17 -31.38
CA LEU A 229 -24.95 5.92 -31.89
C LEU A 229 -26.45 5.82 -31.64
N THR A 230 -26.93 6.25 -30.47
CA THR A 230 -28.37 6.34 -30.16
C THR A 230 -29.09 7.18 -31.21
N GLY A 231 -28.60 8.39 -31.52
CA GLY A 231 -29.22 9.27 -32.52
C GLY A 231 -29.14 8.72 -33.95
N VAL A 232 -28.00 8.14 -34.34
CA VAL A 232 -27.82 7.50 -35.65
C VAL A 232 -28.77 6.33 -35.81
N ILE A 233 -28.86 5.44 -34.81
CA ILE A 233 -29.78 4.29 -34.84
C ILE A 233 -31.22 4.78 -34.99
N MET A 234 -31.65 5.78 -34.22
CA MET A 234 -32.99 6.35 -34.33
C MET A 234 -33.29 6.89 -35.73
N SER A 235 -32.30 7.52 -36.37
CA SER A 235 -32.43 8.02 -37.74
C SER A 235 -32.51 6.87 -38.77
N VAL A 236 -31.70 5.82 -38.59
CA VAL A 236 -31.67 4.65 -39.49
C VAL A 236 -32.96 3.85 -39.42
N VAL A 237 -33.54 3.69 -38.23
CA VAL A 237 -34.83 3.00 -38.06
C VAL A 237 -36.03 3.90 -38.32
N ASP A 238 -35.80 5.16 -38.70
CA ASP A 238 -36.83 6.17 -38.96
C ASP A 238 -37.83 6.35 -37.78
N PHE A 239 -37.28 6.40 -36.56
CA PHE A 239 -38.07 6.61 -35.35
C PHE A 239 -38.15 8.11 -35.00
N HIS A 240 -39.36 8.64 -34.89
CA HIS A 240 -39.62 10.05 -34.60
C HIS A 240 -40.24 10.25 -33.21
N PRO A 241 -39.46 10.71 -32.20
CA PRO A 241 -39.99 10.99 -30.88
C PRO A 241 -41.15 11.99 -30.92
N GLY A 242 -42.31 11.61 -30.38
CA GLY A 242 -43.49 12.48 -30.28
C GLY A 242 -44.44 12.42 -31.48
N ALA A 243 -44.12 11.67 -32.54
CA ALA A 243 -45.05 11.45 -33.64
C ALA A 243 -46.25 10.59 -33.18
N ALA A 244 -47.46 11.01 -33.57
CA ALA A 244 -48.71 10.32 -33.21
C ALA A 244 -48.79 8.89 -33.79
N THR A 245 -48.13 8.66 -34.93
CA THR A 245 -47.92 7.34 -35.51
C THR A 245 -46.45 7.23 -35.92
N GLN A 246 -45.86 6.05 -35.71
CA GLN A 246 -44.47 5.77 -36.08
C GLN A 246 -44.43 5.08 -37.45
N THR A 247 -43.32 5.24 -38.17
CA THR A 247 -43.07 4.53 -39.43
C THR A 247 -43.16 3.02 -39.22
N GLU A 248 -43.71 2.30 -40.21
CA GLU A 248 -43.87 0.84 -40.13
C GLU A 248 -42.52 0.16 -39.89
N GLY A 249 -42.44 -0.69 -38.86
CA GLY A 249 -41.20 -1.37 -38.50
C GLY A 249 -40.21 -0.55 -37.66
N ALA A 250 -40.37 0.78 -37.50
CA ALA A 250 -39.43 1.63 -36.75
C ALA A 250 -39.25 1.18 -35.29
N VAL A 251 -40.37 0.89 -34.61
CA VAL A 251 -40.37 0.41 -33.22
C VAL A 251 -39.74 -0.99 -33.10
N THR A 252 -39.97 -1.85 -34.10
CA THR A 252 -39.37 -3.19 -34.15
C THR A 252 -37.87 -3.12 -34.40
N GLY A 253 -37.43 -2.22 -35.30
CA GLY A 253 -36.02 -1.92 -35.52
C GLY A 253 -35.34 -1.42 -34.25
N LEU A 254 -35.98 -0.49 -33.54
CA LEU A 254 -35.47 0.01 -32.26
C LEU A 254 -35.30 -1.10 -31.21
N ARG A 255 -36.26 -2.03 -31.13
CA ARG A 255 -36.15 -3.23 -30.27
C ARG A 255 -35.03 -4.17 -30.70
N LEU A 256 -34.81 -4.31 -32.01
CA LEU A 256 -33.74 -5.16 -32.54
C LEU A 256 -32.38 -4.61 -32.12
N PHE A 257 -32.16 -3.30 -32.23
CA PHE A 257 -30.94 -2.65 -31.75
C PHE A 257 -30.83 -2.69 -30.21
N PHE A 258 -31.96 -2.58 -29.49
CA PHE A 258 -31.98 -2.64 -28.03
C PHE A 258 -31.49 -3.97 -27.45
N SER A 259 -31.84 -5.09 -28.07
CA SER A 259 -31.32 -6.41 -27.66
C SER A 259 -30.02 -6.76 -28.40
N GLY A 260 -29.88 -6.39 -29.66
CA GLY A 260 -28.77 -6.79 -30.53
C GLY A 260 -27.45 -6.08 -30.23
N VAL A 261 -27.47 -4.76 -29.98
CA VAL A 261 -26.24 -3.99 -29.71
C VAL A 261 -25.53 -4.47 -28.43
N PRO A 262 -26.22 -4.67 -27.29
CA PRO A 262 -25.60 -5.23 -26.10
C PRO A 262 -25.10 -6.65 -26.29
N VAL A 263 -25.85 -7.53 -26.98
CA VAL A 263 -25.37 -8.88 -27.30
C VAL A 263 -24.09 -8.82 -28.12
N PHE A 264 -24.05 -8.00 -29.16
CA PHE A 264 -22.86 -7.83 -29.99
C PHE A 264 -21.66 -7.27 -29.20
N GLY A 265 -21.86 -6.21 -28.42
CA GLY A 265 -20.81 -5.63 -27.58
C GLY A 265 -20.27 -6.61 -26.55
N THR A 266 -21.16 -7.38 -25.90
CA THR A 266 -20.79 -8.41 -24.93
C THR A 266 -20.06 -9.58 -25.58
N LEU A 267 -20.46 -10.01 -26.78
CA LEU A 267 -19.74 -11.06 -27.52
C LEU A 267 -18.31 -10.64 -27.87
N ILE A 268 -18.10 -9.41 -28.34
CA ILE A 268 -16.75 -8.87 -28.57
C ILE A 268 -15.93 -8.87 -27.27
N ALA A 269 -16.53 -8.42 -26.17
CA ALA A 269 -15.84 -8.40 -24.88
C ALA A 269 -15.46 -9.81 -24.40
N ILE A 270 -16.35 -10.80 -24.57
CA ILE A 270 -16.06 -12.22 -24.28
C ILE A 270 -14.88 -12.72 -25.13
N LEU A 271 -14.89 -12.46 -26.43
CA LEU A 271 -13.82 -12.87 -27.35
C LEU A 271 -12.46 -12.28 -26.96
N VAL A 272 -12.43 -10.98 -26.63
CA VAL A 272 -11.21 -10.27 -26.21
C VAL A 272 -10.70 -10.80 -24.87
N MET A 273 -11.60 -11.06 -23.93
CA MET A 273 -11.27 -11.54 -22.59
C MET A 273 -10.97 -13.05 -22.53
N TRP A 274 -11.32 -13.82 -23.55
CA TRP A 274 -11.03 -15.26 -23.60
C TRP A 274 -9.53 -15.52 -23.46
N LYS A 275 -8.69 -14.75 -24.16
CA LYS A 275 -7.23 -14.85 -24.07
C LYS A 275 -6.61 -13.99 -22.96
N TYR A 276 -7.40 -13.54 -21.97
CA TYR A 276 -6.86 -12.83 -20.81
C TYR A 276 -6.00 -13.78 -19.97
N ASP A 277 -4.77 -13.37 -19.67
CA ASP A 277 -3.71 -14.25 -19.15
C ASP A 277 -3.29 -13.93 -17.71
N LEU A 278 -3.84 -12.87 -17.10
CA LEU A 278 -3.59 -12.55 -15.70
C LEU A 278 -4.56 -13.36 -14.82
N THR A 279 -4.15 -14.58 -14.47
CA THR A 279 -4.92 -15.46 -13.58
C THR A 279 -4.84 -14.98 -12.14
N GLU A 280 -5.75 -15.45 -11.29
CA GLU A 280 -5.71 -15.11 -9.87
C GLU A 280 -4.43 -15.61 -9.19
N GLN A 281 -3.91 -16.78 -9.61
CA GLN A 281 -2.62 -17.27 -9.13
C GLN A 281 -1.48 -16.32 -9.50
N LYS A 282 -1.38 -15.92 -10.77
CA LYS A 282 -0.36 -14.95 -11.22
C LYS A 282 -0.48 -13.62 -10.47
N ALA A 283 -1.69 -13.11 -10.25
CA ALA A 283 -1.91 -11.88 -9.50
C ALA A 283 -1.44 -12.03 -8.03
N ARG A 284 -1.70 -13.17 -7.39
CA ARG A 284 -1.21 -13.46 -6.03
C ARG A 284 0.31 -13.57 -5.98
N ASP A 285 0.92 -14.21 -6.97
CA ASP A 285 2.38 -14.35 -7.05
C ASP A 285 3.06 -12.99 -7.25
N ILE A 286 2.54 -12.15 -8.16
CA ILE A 286 2.99 -10.77 -8.38
C ILE A 286 2.88 -9.96 -7.09
N LYS A 287 1.73 -10.06 -6.41
CA LYS A 287 1.52 -9.35 -5.15
C LYS A 287 2.50 -9.81 -4.08
N LYS A 288 2.75 -11.11 -3.95
CA LYS A 288 3.73 -11.67 -3.01
C LYS A 288 5.14 -11.17 -3.30
N GLU A 289 5.52 -11.09 -4.57
CA GLU A 289 6.82 -10.55 -5.00
C GLU A 289 6.94 -9.05 -4.70
N LEU A 290 5.91 -8.26 -5.02
CA LEU A 290 5.86 -6.84 -4.65
C LEU A 290 5.88 -6.63 -3.14
N ASP A 291 5.15 -7.43 -2.37
CA ASP A 291 5.16 -7.39 -0.91
C ASP A 291 6.55 -7.79 -0.36
N THR A 292 7.30 -8.64 -1.07
CA THR A 292 8.70 -8.96 -0.71
C THR A 292 9.64 -7.80 -1.02
N ARG A 293 9.41 -7.05 -2.12
CA ARG A 293 10.17 -5.82 -2.46
C ARG A 293 9.82 -4.62 -1.58
N LYS A 294 8.54 -4.52 -1.17
CA LYS A 294 7.99 -3.45 -0.33
C LYS A 294 8.07 -3.76 1.14
N ALA A 295 8.28 -5.03 1.51
CA ALA A 295 8.66 -5.35 2.86
C ALA A 295 9.85 -4.44 3.16
N PRO A 296 9.76 -3.56 4.18
CA PRO A 296 10.99 -3.03 4.74
C PRO A 296 11.86 -4.28 4.97
N VAL A 297 13.17 -4.20 4.66
CA VAL A 297 14.14 -5.13 5.25
C VAL A 297 13.63 -5.35 6.64
N LYS A 298 13.17 -6.58 6.95
CA LYS A 298 12.49 -6.84 8.20
C LYS A 298 13.43 -6.23 9.22
N LYS A 299 12.99 -5.19 9.95
CA LYS A 299 13.55 -4.96 11.28
C LYS A 299 13.13 -6.22 12.01
N GLN A 300 13.93 -7.28 11.81
CA GLN A 300 13.85 -8.46 12.62
C GLN A 300 13.99 -7.88 14.02
N SER A 301 12.99 -8.17 14.85
CA SER A 301 13.22 -8.17 16.29
C SER A 301 14.59 -8.80 16.51
N SER A 302 15.37 -8.23 17.42
CA SER A 302 16.68 -8.67 17.91
C SER A 302 16.70 -10.12 18.43
N SER A 303 16.13 -11.08 17.70
CA SER A 303 16.29 -12.50 17.95
C SER A 303 17.68 -12.83 17.47
N TYR A 304 18.61 -12.79 18.41
CA TYR A 304 19.91 -13.42 18.25
C TYR A 304 19.71 -14.82 17.65
N LEU A 305 20.53 -15.17 16.66
CA LEU A 305 20.43 -16.47 15.99
C LEU A 305 20.66 -17.58 17.01
N SER A 306 19.61 -18.33 17.35
CA SER A 306 19.71 -19.43 18.32
C SER A 306 20.75 -20.46 17.88
N GLY A 307 21.58 -20.89 18.83
CA GLY A 307 22.57 -21.95 18.62
C GLY A 307 23.92 -21.52 18.02
N LYS A 308 24.15 -20.24 17.71
CA LYS A 308 25.49 -19.77 17.29
C LYS A 308 26.54 -19.94 18.41
N LEU A 309 26.20 -19.66 19.68
CA LEU A 309 27.13 -19.85 20.79
C LEU A 309 27.46 -21.34 21.01
N LEU A 310 26.44 -22.20 20.91
CA LEU A 310 26.58 -23.66 20.96
C LEU A 310 27.38 -24.22 19.77
N SER A 311 27.36 -23.54 18.62
CA SER A 311 28.16 -23.93 17.46
C SER A 311 29.65 -23.61 17.63
N LEU A 312 29.97 -22.52 18.35
CA LEU A 312 31.34 -22.18 18.72
C LEU A 312 31.97 -23.24 19.64
N SER A 313 31.21 -23.75 20.61
CA SER A 313 31.71 -24.80 21.52
C SER A 313 31.94 -26.14 20.83
N LYS A 314 31.19 -26.44 19.76
CA LYS A 314 31.33 -27.68 18.98
C LYS A 314 32.56 -27.70 18.06
N ASN A 315 33.10 -26.55 17.66
CA ASN A 315 34.22 -26.44 16.72
C ASN A 315 35.62 -26.55 17.37
N GLY A 316 35.74 -27.06 18.59
CA GLY A 316 37.03 -27.40 19.19
C GLY A 316 37.88 -26.21 19.66
N ALA A 317 37.38 -24.98 19.56
CA ALA A 317 37.88 -23.88 20.36
C ALA A 317 37.41 -24.10 21.80
N LEU A 318 38.32 -24.52 22.66
CA LEU A 318 38.08 -24.68 24.09
C LEU A 318 37.62 -23.33 24.67
N VAL A 319 36.31 -23.11 24.80
CA VAL A 319 35.75 -22.08 25.70
C VAL A 319 35.95 -22.62 27.12
N ASN A 320 37.22 -22.76 27.54
CA ASN A 320 37.64 -23.54 28.70
C ASN A 320 37.67 -22.72 29.98
N THR A 321 36.68 -21.87 30.19
CA THR A 321 36.62 -21.08 31.41
C THR A 321 35.18 -20.72 31.73
N LEU A 322 34.52 -21.61 32.48
CA LEU A 322 33.44 -21.18 33.39
C LEU A 322 34.10 -20.34 34.48
N VAL A 323 34.36 -19.07 34.20
CA VAL A 323 34.68 -18.07 35.22
C VAL A 323 33.35 -17.48 35.65
N GLY A 324 32.71 -18.16 36.60
CA GLY A 324 31.43 -17.75 37.16
C GLY A 324 31.36 -18.16 38.63
N LEU A 325 30.67 -17.35 39.43
CA LEU A 325 30.30 -17.76 40.78
C LEU A 325 29.16 -18.76 40.66
N ASP A 326 29.37 -20.00 41.09
CA ASP A 326 28.29 -20.96 41.27
C ASP A 326 27.41 -20.49 42.45
N LEU A 327 26.15 -20.17 42.13
CA LEU A 327 25.16 -19.71 43.10
C LEU A 327 24.22 -20.84 43.54
N SER A 328 24.28 -22.02 42.90
CA SER A 328 23.33 -23.12 43.13
C SER A 328 23.38 -23.68 44.56
N SER A 329 24.55 -23.58 45.20
CA SER A 329 24.79 -24.04 46.57
C SER A 329 24.77 -22.91 47.62
N LYS A 330 24.42 -21.67 47.24
CA LYS A 330 24.48 -20.50 48.13
C LYS A 330 23.10 -20.12 48.66
N THR A 331 23.07 -19.69 49.91
CA THR A 331 21.89 -19.10 50.54
C THR A 331 21.64 -17.67 50.03
N GLU A 332 20.40 -17.17 50.18
CA GLU A 332 20.03 -15.81 49.79
C GLU A 332 20.90 -14.73 50.48
N ALA A 333 21.28 -14.97 51.73
CA ALA A 333 22.18 -14.09 52.47
C ALA A 333 23.60 -14.06 51.86
N GLU A 334 24.14 -15.22 51.46
CA GLU A 334 25.45 -15.31 50.80
C GLU A 334 25.43 -14.65 49.42
N ILE A 335 24.36 -14.83 48.65
CA ILE A 335 24.18 -14.17 47.35
C ILE A 335 24.12 -12.64 47.53
N THR A 336 23.37 -12.16 48.51
CA THR A 336 23.26 -10.72 48.81
C THR A 336 24.60 -10.12 49.22
N ASN A 337 25.37 -10.83 50.05
CA ASN A 337 26.71 -10.39 50.45
C ASN A 337 27.66 -10.35 49.26
N HIS A 338 27.67 -11.39 48.42
CA HIS A 338 28.47 -11.43 47.20
C HIS A 338 28.11 -10.28 46.24
N PHE A 339 26.82 -10.03 46.03
CA PHE A 339 26.35 -8.92 45.19
C PHE A 339 26.83 -7.57 45.74
N THR A 340 26.71 -7.36 47.04
CA THR A 340 27.12 -6.12 47.71
C THR A 340 28.63 -5.90 47.60
N GLU A 341 29.43 -6.96 47.77
CA GLU A 341 30.88 -6.90 47.61
C GLU A 341 31.27 -6.53 46.16
N ILE A 342 30.67 -7.17 45.16
CA ILE A 342 30.90 -6.87 43.74
C ILE A 342 30.48 -5.43 43.42
N LEU A 343 29.32 -4.98 43.91
CA LEU A 343 28.82 -3.63 43.71
C LEU A 343 29.72 -2.57 44.34
N ASN A 344 30.25 -2.83 45.54
CA ASN A 344 31.17 -1.94 46.25
C ASN A 344 32.56 -1.89 45.64
N ASN A 345 33.04 -3.01 45.09
CA ASN A 345 34.29 -3.06 44.32
C ASN A 345 34.18 -2.30 42.99
N GLY A 346 32.94 -2.06 42.53
CA GLY A 346 32.63 -1.30 41.33
C GLY A 346 32.78 -2.12 40.05
N LEU A 347 31.93 -1.82 39.08
CA LEU A 347 31.93 -2.39 37.76
C LEU A 347 33.01 -1.73 36.88
N HIS A 348 33.56 -2.50 35.95
CA HIS A 348 34.47 -1.94 34.95
C HIS A 348 33.78 -0.81 34.16
N GLY A 349 32.58 -1.09 33.63
CA GLY A 349 31.76 -0.08 32.97
C GLY A 349 30.32 -0.50 32.79
N LEU A 350 29.47 0.47 32.43
CA LEU A 350 28.04 0.28 32.23
C LEU A 350 27.60 0.86 30.87
N CYS A 351 26.73 0.13 30.18
CA CYS A 351 25.94 0.72 29.09
C CYS A 351 24.92 1.68 29.70
N PHE A 352 25.00 2.95 29.31
CA PHE A 352 24.25 4.04 29.93
C PHE A 352 23.22 4.61 28.97
N SER A 353 22.00 4.77 29.47
CA SER A 353 20.89 5.39 28.76
C SER A 353 20.16 6.33 29.73
N PRO A 354 20.05 7.63 29.43
CA PRO A 354 19.45 8.58 30.36
C PRO A 354 17.91 8.65 30.25
N TYR A 355 17.29 8.04 29.24
CA TYR A 355 15.83 8.09 29.00
C TYR A 355 15.02 7.75 30.25
N VAL A 356 13.92 8.47 30.50
CA VAL A 356 12.98 8.21 31.60
C VAL A 356 11.69 7.58 31.10
N GLU A 357 10.85 7.12 32.02
CA GLU A 357 9.56 6.54 31.69
C GLU A 357 8.73 7.50 30.82
N GLY A 358 8.22 7.00 29.70
CA GLY A 358 7.48 7.79 28.71
C GLY A 358 8.33 8.46 27.63
N GLN A 359 9.67 8.33 27.68
CA GLN A 359 10.55 8.77 26.59
C GLN A 359 11.02 7.60 25.72
N GLU A 360 11.22 7.89 24.44
CA GLU A 360 11.71 6.95 23.44
C GLU A 360 13.06 7.38 22.86
N ALA A 361 13.73 6.46 22.15
CA ALA A 361 14.97 6.77 21.45
C ALA A 361 14.73 7.85 20.39
N GLY A 362 15.51 8.93 20.48
CA GLY A 362 15.36 10.13 19.63
C GLY A 362 14.67 11.31 20.31
N ASP A 363 14.09 11.13 21.50
CA ASP A 363 13.64 12.27 22.30
C ASP A 363 14.82 13.10 22.80
N LEU A 364 14.62 14.43 22.86
CA LEU A 364 15.65 15.36 23.30
C LEU A 364 15.95 15.18 24.80
N LEU A 365 17.21 14.91 25.11
CA LEU A 365 17.67 14.70 26.47
C LEU A 365 18.09 16.00 27.14
N SER A 366 17.71 16.18 28.41
CA SER A 366 18.11 17.35 29.20
C SER A 366 19.37 17.07 30.04
N GLU A 367 20.19 18.11 30.24
CA GLU A 367 21.40 18.03 31.06
C GLU A 367 21.10 17.54 32.49
N ASN A 368 20.05 18.08 33.12
CA ASN A 368 19.64 17.72 34.48
C ASN A 368 19.30 16.23 34.62
N GLN A 369 18.62 15.67 33.62
CA GLN A 369 18.27 14.26 33.58
C GLN A 369 19.51 13.37 33.48
N ILE A 370 20.46 13.75 32.62
CA ILE A 370 21.72 13.03 32.44
C ILE A 370 22.54 13.08 33.74
N ARG A 371 22.73 14.27 34.32
CA ARG A 371 23.46 14.46 35.59
C ARG A 371 22.88 13.60 36.71
N ARG A 372 21.56 13.68 36.93
CA ARG A 372 20.87 12.91 37.97
C ARG A 372 21.09 11.40 37.85
N ARG A 373 21.06 10.85 36.63
CA ARG A 373 21.28 9.41 36.43
C ARG A 373 22.76 9.03 36.52
N LEU A 374 23.67 9.88 36.05
CA LEU A 374 25.11 9.66 36.22
C LEU A 374 25.52 9.69 37.70
N ASP A 375 24.92 10.55 38.53
CA ASP A 375 25.16 10.59 39.97
C ASP A 375 24.90 9.24 40.66
N ILE A 376 23.91 8.48 40.19
CA ILE A 376 23.57 7.17 40.74
C ILE A 376 24.65 6.13 40.42
N ILE A 377 25.23 6.16 39.21
CA ILE A 377 26.16 5.12 38.76
C ILE A 377 27.63 5.44 39.01
N THR A 378 27.98 6.72 39.17
CA THR A 378 29.37 7.17 39.35
C THR A 378 30.09 6.45 40.51
N PRO A 379 29.48 6.18 41.67
CA PRO A 379 30.14 5.44 42.74
C PRO A 379 30.44 3.97 42.41
N HIS A 380 29.77 3.41 41.39
CA HIS A 380 29.75 1.98 41.11
C HIS A 380 30.34 1.60 39.76
N ALA A 381 30.83 2.55 38.95
CA ALA A 381 31.40 2.27 37.63
C ALA A 381 32.60 3.16 37.35
N LYS A 382 33.56 2.67 36.55
CA LYS A 382 34.71 3.46 36.09
C LYS A 382 34.56 3.95 34.65
N TRP A 383 33.75 3.25 33.87
CA TRP A 383 33.47 3.55 32.46
C TRP A 383 31.98 3.63 32.20
N ILE A 384 31.60 4.45 31.23
CA ILE A 384 30.26 4.44 30.67
C ILE A 384 30.32 4.28 29.16
N ARG A 385 29.26 3.67 28.61
CA ARG A 385 29.04 3.58 27.17
C ARG A 385 27.76 4.32 26.78
N SER A 386 27.86 5.26 25.85
CA SER A 386 26.71 5.89 25.18
C SER A 386 26.54 5.34 23.76
N PHE A 387 25.34 5.50 23.19
CA PHE A 387 24.96 4.88 21.92
C PHE A 387 24.77 5.86 20.75
N SER A 388 24.63 7.16 21.05
CA SER A 388 24.44 8.24 20.08
C SER A 388 25.25 9.46 20.54
N CYS A 389 25.50 10.37 19.60
CA CYS A 389 26.18 11.65 19.77
C CYS A 389 25.28 12.85 19.45
N THR A 390 23.96 12.65 19.30
CA THR A 390 23.03 13.73 18.96
C THR A 390 21.82 13.74 19.89
N GLU A 391 20.99 14.78 19.77
CA GLU A 391 19.70 14.90 20.49
C GLU A 391 19.89 14.93 22.02
N GLY A 392 20.99 15.52 22.49
CA GLY A 392 21.35 15.65 23.91
C GLY A 392 22.26 14.52 24.41
N ASN A 393 22.49 13.46 23.62
CA ASN A 393 23.44 12.41 23.99
C ASN A 393 24.89 12.92 23.99
N GLU A 394 25.20 13.98 23.24
CA GLU A 394 26.51 14.65 23.24
C GLU A 394 26.93 15.20 24.62
N LEU A 395 25.97 15.45 25.52
CA LEU A 395 26.23 15.92 26.88
C LEU A 395 26.71 14.81 27.82
N ILE A 396 26.42 13.55 27.49
CA ILE A 396 26.76 12.38 28.32
C ILE A 396 28.28 12.29 28.56
N PRO A 397 29.14 12.25 27.52
CA PRO A 397 30.58 12.14 27.74
C PRO A 397 31.17 13.34 28.47
N GLU A 398 30.65 14.55 28.23
CA GLU A 398 31.07 15.77 28.93
C GLU A 398 30.84 15.66 30.45
N ILE A 399 29.61 15.31 30.85
CA ILE A 399 29.25 15.16 32.27
C ILE A 399 29.99 13.99 32.91
N ALA A 400 30.22 12.90 32.16
CA ALA A 400 30.94 11.74 32.65
C ALA A 400 32.41 12.07 32.98
N HIS A 401 33.10 12.79 32.09
CA HIS A 401 34.47 13.24 32.33
C HIS A 401 34.57 14.20 33.53
N GLN A 402 33.59 15.11 33.70
CA GLN A 402 33.50 15.97 34.90
C GLN A 402 33.41 15.16 36.20
N LYS A 403 32.88 13.93 36.13
CA LYS A 403 32.73 13.00 37.26
C LYS A 403 33.86 11.98 37.37
N GLY A 404 34.90 12.09 36.54
CA GLY A 404 36.06 11.20 36.54
C GLY A 404 35.81 9.83 35.90
N LEU A 405 34.72 9.68 35.14
CA LEU A 405 34.42 8.47 34.39
C LEU A 405 35.07 8.52 33.00
N LYS A 406 35.54 7.37 32.53
CA LYS A 406 35.97 7.17 31.14
C LYS A 406 34.79 6.85 30.22
N THR A 407 34.91 7.14 28.93
CA THR A 407 33.80 7.12 27.99
C THR A 407 34.08 6.26 26.75
N LEU A 408 33.18 5.32 26.48
CA LEU A 408 33.02 4.70 25.17
C LEU A 408 31.84 5.37 24.48
N VAL A 409 32.10 6.18 23.46
CA VAL A 409 31.08 6.99 22.81
C VAL A 409 30.72 6.39 21.46
N GLY A 410 29.44 6.06 21.30
CA GLY A 410 28.88 5.50 20.08
C GLY A 410 28.27 6.56 19.16
N ALA A 411 28.59 6.51 17.87
CA ALA A 411 27.78 7.13 16.82
C ALA A 411 26.69 6.14 16.40
N TRP A 412 25.41 6.54 16.43
CA TRP A 412 24.33 5.65 15.99
C TRP A 412 24.24 5.63 14.46
N ILE A 413 24.45 4.46 13.86
CA ILE A 413 24.43 4.27 12.39
C ILE A 413 23.19 3.46 12.00
N SER A 414 22.48 3.91 10.96
CA SER A 414 21.33 3.23 10.36
C SER A 414 21.33 3.35 8.82
N ASP A 415 20.21 3.02 8.18
CA ASP A 415 19.97 3.22 6.75
C ASP A 415 19.84 4.70 6.31
N ASP A 416 19.72 5.63 7.27
CA ASP A 416 19.65 7.08 7.02
C ASP A 416 21.06 7.69 6.99
N ARG A 417 21.61 7.81 5.78
CA ARG A 417 22.94 8.38 5.55
C ARG A 417 23.08 9.82 6.03
N ALA A 418 22.02 10.63 5.99
CA ALA A 418 22.08 12.02 6.43
C ALA A 418 22.15 12.10 7.96
N ARG A 419 21.46 11.21 8.67
CA ARG A 419 21.59 11.06 10.13
C ARG A 419 22.96 10.51 10.52
N ASN A 420 23.44 9.48 9.83
CA ASN A 420 24.77 8.90 10.08
C ASN A 420 25.87 9.95 10.00
N GLU A 421 25.78 10.85 9.02
CA GLU A 421 26.74 11.95 8.86
C GLU A 421 26.79 12.87 10.09
N LYS A 422 25.61 13.23 10.63
CA LYS A 422 25.52 14.07 11.83
C LYS A 422 26.08 13.37 13.06
N GLU A 423 25.77 12.08 13.22
CA GLU A 423 26.26 11.24 14.32
C GLU A 423 27.79 11.09 14.29
N ILE A 424 28.35 10.80 13.11
CA ILE A 424 29.80 10.69 12.90
C ILE A 424 30.49 12.03 13.16
N GLN A 425 29.97 13.13 12.63
CA GLN A 425 30.58 14.44 12.84
C GLN A 425 30.55 14.84 14.31
N ALA A 426 29.43 14.61 15.01
CA ALA A 426 29.31 14.90 16.43
C ALA A 426 30.28 14.04 17.27
N LEU A 427 30.45 12.76 16.95
CA LEU A 427 31.45 11.89 17.59
C LEU A 427 32.87 12.44 17.41
N ILE A 428 33.21 12.87 16.19
CA ILE A 428 34.53 13.43 15.88
C ILE A 428 34.77 14.72 16.67
N ASP A 429 33.76 15.59 16.77
CA ASP A 429 33.85 16.84 17.52
C ASP A 429 34.02 16.60 19.02
N LEU A 430 33.31 15.61 19.59
CA LEU A 430 33.46 15.19 20.99
C LEU A 430 34.85 14.62 21.26
N ALA A 431 35.38 13.80 20.34
CA ALA A 431 36.71 13.23 20.48
C ALA A 431 37.81 14.30 20.38
N LYS A 432 37.66 15.29 19.48
CA LYS A 432 38.57 16.45 19.38
C LYS A 432 38.55 17.33 20.63
N LYS A 433 37.44 17.36 21.38
CA LYS A 433 37.34 18.01 22.70
C LYS A 433 37.99 17.19 23.83
N GLY A 434 38.49 15.99 23.55
CA GLY A 434 39.10 15.11 24.54
C GLY A 434 38.09 14.37 25.41
N LEU A 435 36.81 14.30 25.00
CA LEU A 435 35.72 13.70 25.78
C LEU A 435 35.45 12.22 25.45
N VAL A 436 36.27 11.61 24.58
CA VAL A 436 36.09 10.25 24.08
C VAL A 436 37.35 9.44 24.36
N ASP A 437 37.25 8.42 25.21
CA ASP A 437 38.36 7.47 25.46
C ASP A 437 38.38 6.33 24.44
N VAL A 438 37.20 5.87 23.99
CA VAL A 438 37.02 4.88 22.92
C VAL A 438 35.85 5.30 22.02
N ALA A 439 36.03 5.24 20.71
CA ALA A 439 34.99 5.58 19.73
C ALA A 439 34.38 4.30 19.13
N ALA A 440 33.05 4.20 19.10
CA ALA A 440 32.33 3.09 18.48
C ALA A 440 31.45 3.58 17.32
N ILE A 441 31.65 3.04 16.11
CA ILE A 441 30.95 3.48 14.91
C ILE A 441 29.78 2.55 14.63
N GLY A 442 28.65 2.78 15.28
CA GLY A 442 27.47 1.93 15.17
C GLY A 442 27.38 0.86 16.25
N ASN A 443 26.18 0.31 16.38
CA ASN A 443 25.86 -0.79 17.27
C ASN A 443 24.94 -1.75 16.51
N GLU A 444 25.34 -2.99 16.29
CA GLU A 444 24.56 -4.06 15.65
C GLU A 444 23.99 -3.72 14.26
N VAL A 445 24.66 -2.87 13.51
CA VAL A 445 24.21 -2.36 12.20
C VAL A 445 24.18 -3.47 11.15
N LEU A 446 25.22 -4.33 11.10
CA LEU A 446 25.30 -5.48 10.20
C LEU A 446 24.39 -6.62 10.67
N HIS A 447 24.19 -6.79 11.98
CA HIS A 447 23.14 -7.68 12.49
C HIS A 447 21.73 -7.20 12.12
N ARG A 448 21.47 -5.89 12.13
CA ARG A 448 20.20 -5.29 11.67
C ARG A 448 20.08 -5.19 10.14
N GLU A 449 21.13 -5.55 9.40
CA GLU A 449 21.20 -5.47 7.93
C GLU A 449 20.91 -4.06 7.37
N GLU A 450 21.24 -3.01 8.13
CA GLU A 450 20.89 -1.61 7.76
C GLU A 450 21.81 -1.02 6.69
N ILE A 451 23.10 -1.38 6.71
CA ILE A 451 24.08 -0.98 5.68
C ILE A 451 24.99 -2.17 5.30
N SER A 452 25.70 -2.03 4.19
CA SER A 452 26.67 -3.04 3.75
C SER A 452 27.96 -3.04 4.61
N GLU A 453 28.65 -4.18 4.67
CA GLU A 453 29.97 -4.30 5.32
C GLU A 453 30.97 -3.25 4.78
N GLN A 454 30.99 -3.05 3.46
CA GLN A 454 31.91 -2.09 2.83
C GLN A 454 31.59 -0.65 3.25
N GLU A 455 30.30 -0.30 3.38
CA GLU A 455 29.86 1.00 3.86
C GLU A 455 30.24 1.21 5.33
N MET A 456 30.07 0.18 6.16
CA MET A 456 30.50 0.20 7.57
C MET A 456 32.01 0.40 7.70
N ILE A 457 32.82 -0.37 6.98
CA ILE A 457 34.28 -0.22 6.94
C ILE A 457 34.69 1.18 6.48
N THR A 458 33.96 1.76 5.52
CA THR A 458 34.21 3.13 5.06
C THR A 458 34.01 4.15 6.17
N TYR A 459 32.93 4.04 6.95
CA TYR A 459 32.72 4.92 8.11
C TYR A 459 33.79 4.74 9.18
N ILE A 460 34.16 3.50 9.52
CA ILE A 460 35.21 3.21 10.50
C ILE A 460 36.54 3.84 10.08
N ASN A 461 36.97 3.61 8.84
CA ASN A 461 38.22 4.15 8.31
C ASN A 461 38.21 5.69 8.26
N ARG A 462 37.07 6.29 7.93
CA ARG A 462 36.92 7.75 7.93
C ARG A 462 37.12 8.31 9.34
N VAL A 463 36.39 7.79 10.34
CA VAL A 463 36.53 8.28 11.71
C VAL A 463 37.95 8.04 12.22
N ARG A 464 38.54 6.88 11.90
CA ARG A 464 39.94 6.60 12.23
C ARG A 464 40.91 7.63 11.67
N ALA A 465 40.72 8.05 10.41
CA ALA A 465 41.58 9.04 9.78
C ALA A 465 41.47 10.44 10.41
N GLU A 466 40.34 10.77 11.04
CA GLU A 466 40.09 12.07 11.67
C GLU A 466 40.45 12.14 13.16
N LEU A 467 40.61 10.99 13.83
CA LEU A 467 40.88 10.89 15.25
C LEU A 467 42.36 10.57 15.56
N PRO A 468 42.92 11.06 16.68
CA PRO A 468 44.28 10.72 17.08
C PRO A 468 44.41 9.23 17.41
N THR A 469 45.59 8.66 17.15
CA THR A 469 45.89 7.22 17.37
C THR A 469 45.74 6.77 18.83
N SER A 470 45.69 7.72 19.77
CA SER A 470 45.46 7.44 21.20
C SER A 470 44.02 7.04 21.54
N ILE A 471 43.04 7.34 20.67
CA ILE A 471 41.63 7.00 20.88
C ILE A 471 41.31 5.81 19.98
N PRO A 472 41.19 4.56 20.49
CA PRO A 472 40.83 3.41 19.67
C PRO A 472 39.46 3.57 19.02
N VAL A 473 39.36 3.22 17.74
CA VAL A 473 38.09 3.19 16.99
C VAL A 473 37.69 1.74 16.76
N GLY A 474 36.45 1.42 17.11
CA GLY A 474 35.89 0.10 16.90
C GLY A 474 34.47 0.16 16.35
N TYR A 475 33.91 -1.02 16.16
CA TYR A 475 32.52 -1.25 15.85
C TYR A 475 31.92 -2.11 16.95
N VAL A 476 30.60 -2.03 17.18
CA VAL A 476 29.93 -2.95 18.11
C VAL A 476 28.93 -3.79 17.35
N ASP A 477 29.04 -5.12 17.47
CA ASP A 477 28.06 -6.04 16.87
C ASP A 477 28.07 -7.39 17.61
N ALA A 478 27.13 -8.27 17.26
CA ALA A 478 27.13 -9.65 17.70
C ALA A 478 28.45 -10.34 17.31
N TYR A 479 29.02 -11.11 18.23
CA TYR A 479 30.36 -11.70 18.08
C TYR A 479 30.57 -12.46 16.76
N TYR A 480 29.54 -13.13 16.22
CA TYR A 480 29.65 -13.91 14.99
C TYR A 480 29.85 -13.05 13.74
N GLN A 481 29.49 -11.77 13.76
CA GLN A 481 29.78 -10.86 12.65
C GLN A 481 31.28 -10.71 12.43
N TYR A 482 32.08 -10.73 13.50
CA TYR A 482 33.54 -10.67 13.39
C TYR A 482 34.18 -11.99 12.93
N LEU A 483 33.55 -13.12 13.25
CA LEU A 483 34.01 -14.43 12.78
C LEU A 483 33.75 -14.60 11.28
N ASP A 484 32.59 -14.12 10.82
CA ASP A 484 32.15 -14.25 9.44
C ASP A 484 32.76 -13.16 8.53
N ARG A 485 33.35 -12.09 9.09
CA ARG A 485 33.85 -10.91 8.35
C ARG A 485 35.27 -10.49 8.77
N PRO A 486 36.33 -11.10 8.20
CA PRO A 486 37.72 -10.76 8.52
C PRO A 486 38.12 -9.33 8.16
N ALA A 487 37.53 -8.75 7.11
CA ALA A 487 37.83 -7.39 6.69
C ALA A 487 37.33 -6.36 7.71
N LEU A 488 36.19 -6.63 8.35
CA LEU A 488 35.67 -5.81 9.45
C LEU A 488 36.62 -5.80 10.66
N VAL A 489 37.18 -6.97 11.00
CA VAL A 489 38.21 -7.08 12.05
C VAL A 489 39.44 -6.24 11.70
N GLY A 490 39.89 -6.31 10.45
CA GLY A 490 41.04 -5.52 9.98
C GLY A 490 40.83 -4.00 9.97
N ALA A 491 39.59 -3.53 10.00
CA ALA A 491 39.26 -2.10 10.04
C ALA A 491 39.19 -1.51 11.47
N CYS A 492 39.09 -2.35 12.51
CA CYS A 492 38.90 -1.91 13.89
C CYS A 492 40.23 -1.92 14.68
N ASP A 493 40.50 -0.88 15.47
CA ASP A 493 41.59 -0.89 16.46
C ASP A 493 41.23 -1.74 17.68
N ILE A 494 39.93 -1.79 18.00
CA ILE A 494 39.36 -2.56 19.11
C ILE A 494 38.07 -3.25 18.65
N ILE A 495 37.94 -4.52 19.00
CA ILE A 495 36.74 -5.30 18.71
C ILE A 495 35.78 -5.18 19.90
N LEU A 496 34.57 -4.69 19.65
CA LEU A 496 33.52 -4.64 20.66
C LEU A 496 32.42 -5.62 20.27
N THR A 497 32.23 -6.65 21.09
CA THR A 497 31.33 -7.77 20.80
C THR A 497 30.17 -7.83 21.78
N ASN A 498 28.97 -8.00 21.25
CA ASN A 498 27.78 -8.29 22.02
C ASN A 498 27.58 -9.82 22.11
N PHE A 499 27.40 -10.31 23.34
CA PHE A 499 27.05 -11.70 23.64
C PHE A 499 25.76 -11.71 24.44
N TYR A 500 24.73 -12.40 23.95
CA TYR A 500 23.46 -12.52 24.66
C TYR A 500 22.98 -13.97 24.74
N PRO A 501 23.60 -14.80 25.60
CA PRO A 501 23.22 -16.21 25.77
C PRO A 501 21.72 -16.41 26.02
N PHE A 502 21.08 -15.51 26.77
CA PHE A 502 19.64 -15.52 27.02
C PHE A 502 18.81 -15.50 25.72
N TRP A 503 19.15 -14.61 24.77
CA TRP A 503 18.47 -14.52 23.48
C TRP A 503 18.84 -15.63 22.50
N GLU A 504 19.98 -16.30 22.73
CA GLU A 504 20.45 -17.44 21.92
C GLU A 504 19.88 -18.79 22.37
N GLY A 505 19.12 -18.81 23.49
CA GLY A 505 18.51 -20.01 24.06
C GLY A 505 19.46 -20.85 24.92
N ALA A 506 20.49 -20.22 25.50
CA ALA A 506 21.30 -20.87 26.53
C ALA A 506 20.46 -21.15 27.77
N ASP A 507 20.53 -22.37 28.29
CA ASP A 507 19.92 -22.71 29.57
C ASP A 507 20.66 -21.99 30.71
N ILE A 508 19.96 -21.74 31.81
CA ILE A 508 20.54 -21.21 33.05
C ILE A 508 21.30 -22.33 33.80
N GLN A 509 21.23 -23.57 33.32
CA GLN A 509 21.84 -24.78 33.90
C GLN A 509 23.17 -25.20 33.27
#